data_AF-A0A831KBC6-F1
#
_entry.id   AF-A0A831KBC6-F1
#
_cell.length_a   1.000
_cell.length_b   1.000
_cell.length_c   1.000
_cell.angle_alpha   90.00
_cell.angle_beta   90.00
_cell.angle_gamma   90.00
#
_symmetry.space_group_name_H-M   'P 1'
#
loop_
_entity.id
_entity.type
_entity.pdbx_description
1 polymer ?
#
loop_
_entity_poly.entity_id
_entity_poly.type
_entity_poly.pdbx_seq_one_letter_code
_entity_poly.pdbx_strand_id
1 'polypeptide(L)'
;MRQPLFNRPVSADDAVLWQDGELYLLDQRLLPHQEQFVHCPDAQATAAAITNMVVRGAPAIGVTAAYGVVLAARDAWRRSLSDWKSGMAPDLELLAKARPTAVNLGWALRRMQALIAGMGQEDPQPVLLRQAQRIHAEDVQANHSLGDLGASLIKHKTSVITHCNAGALATGGYGTALGVIRSAWAAGRIEQVFADETRPWLQGSRLTAWELQRDDIPVSLLADGAAAARLAAGGVGWVIVGSDR
;
A
#
# COMPACT_ATOMS: atom_id res chain seq x y z
N MET A 1 7.39 13.59 18.28
CA MET A 1 6.51 12.62 17.57
C MET A 1 7.14 11.25 17.68
N ARG A 2 6.38 10.19 17.98
CA ARG A 2 6.91 8.82 17.90
C ARG A 2 7.21 8.52 16.43
N GLN A 3 8.40 8.02 16.14
CA GLN A 3 8.80 7.54 14.81
C GLN A 3 9.23 6.08 14.95
N PRO A 4 9.00 5.25 13.94
CA PRO A 4 9.56 3.90 13.91
C PRO A 4 11.08 3.94 13.86
N LEU A 5 11.71 2.90 14.38
CA LEU A 5 13.16 2.76 14.39
C LEU A 5 13.60 1.87 13.23
N PHE A 6 14.51 2.38 12.40
CA PHE A 6 15.11 1.63 11.30
C PHE A 6 16.63 1.54 11.46
N ASN A 7 17.17 0.37 11.13
CA ASN A 7 18.62 0.15 10.96
C ASN A 7 19.07 0.29 9.50
N ARG A 8 18.16 0.75 8.62
CA ARG A 8 18.38 0.97 7.18
C ARG A 8 17.63 2.23 6.73
N PRO A 9 17.94 2.81 5.56
CA PRO A 9 17.12 3.85 4.99
C PRO A 9 15.67 3.38 4.78
N VAL A 10 14.73 4.32 4.86
CA VAL A 10 13.30 4.10 4.53
C VAL A 10 13.18 3.62 3.08
N SER A 11 12.38 2.59 2.85
CA SER A 11 12.05 2.08 1.52
C SER A 11 10.56 2.22 1.24
N ALA A 12 10.18 2.02 -0.02
CA ALA A 12 8.78 2.04 -0.43
C ALA A 12 7.95 0.91 0.21
N ASP A 13 8.58 -0.19 0.63
CA ASP A 13 7.94 -1.30 1.35
C ASP A 13 7.57 -0.93 2.80
N ASP A 14 8.09 0.18 3.34
CA ASP A 14 7.74 0.66 4.68
C ASP A 14 6.42 1.45 4.72
N ALA A 15 5.63 1.43 3.64
CA ALA A 15 4.40 2.21 3.51
C ALA A 15 3.40 1.95 4.66
N VAL A 16 3.30 0.69 5.10
CA VAL A 16 2.47 0.24 6.22
C VAL A 16 3.32 -0.60 7.17
N LEU A 17 3.61 -0.09 8.37
CA LEU A 17 4.51 -0.73 9.31
C LEU A 17 3.80 -1.01 10.64
N TRP A 18 3.90 -2.26 11.11
CA TRP A 18 3.53 -2.63 12.47
C TRP A 18 4.80 -2.91 13.28
N GLN A 19 5.12 -2.06 14.25
CA GLN A 19 6.32 -2.16 15.08
C GLN A 19 5.97 -1.90 16.53
N ASP A 20 6.49 -2.74 17.44
CA ASP A 20 6.32 -2.61 18.89
C ASP A 20 4.84 -2.48 19.35
N GLY A 21 3.93 -3.14 18.63
CA GLY A 21 2.50 -3.14 18.94
C GLY A 21 1.76 -1.88 18.47
N GLU A 22 2.38 -1.08 17.62
CA GLU A 22 1.85 0.17 17.10
C GLU A 22 1.84 0.16 15.56
N LEU A 23 0.91 0.92 14.97
CA LEU A 23 0.81 1.12 13.53
C LEU A 23 1.48 2.45 13.14
N TYR A 24 2.35 2.40 12.14
CA TYR A 24 2.99 3.54 11.52
C TYR A 24 2.75 3.52 10.02
N LEU A 25 2.46 4.69 9.45
CA LEU A 25 2.24 4.86 8.01
C LEU A 25 3.22 5.91 7.49
N LEU A 26 3.95 5.59 6.42
CA LEU A 26 4.76 6.59 5.73
C LEU A 26 3.82 7.65 5.13
N ASP A 27 4.03 8.92 5.46
CA ASP A 27 3.17 10.00 5.00
C ASP A 27 3.42 10.32 3.53
N GLN A 28 2.68 9.64 2.65
CA GLN A 28 2.80 9.79 1.21
C GLN A 28 2.41 11.19 0.70
N ARG A 29 1.87 12.07 1.55
CA ARG A 29 1.57 13.46 1.21
C ARG A 29 2.82 14.33 1.24
N LEU A 30 3.84 13.91 1.99
CA LEU A 30 5.09 14.65 2.15
C LEU A 30 6.19 14.18 1.19
N LEU A 31 6.03 12.99 0.61
CA LEU A 31 6.89 12.52 -0.47
C LEU A 31 6.76 13.42 -1.72
N PRO A 32 7.87 13.68 -2.43
CA PRO A 32 9.21 13.10 -2.24
C PRO A 32 10.12 13.88 -1.27
N HIS A 33 9.64 14.94 -0.65
CA HIS A 33 10.49 15.90 0.07
C HIS A 33 10.83 15.48 1.50
N GLN A 34 9.95 14.74 2.17
CA GLN A 34 10.16 14.31 3.55
C GLN A 34 9.68 12.87 3.76
N GLU A 35 10.50 12.09 4.45
CA GLU A 35 10.23 10.71 4.86
C GLU A 35 9.82 10.71 6.32
N GLN A 36 8.52 10.94 6.58
CA GLN A 36 7.98 11.03 7.92
C GLN A 36 6.86 10.01 8.11
N PHE A 37 6.82 9.39 9.28
CA PHE A 37 5.75 8.47 9.64
C PHE A 37 4.69 9.13 10.51
N VAL A 38 3.43 8.77 10.24
CA VAL A 38 2.28 9.04 11.10
C VAL A 38 2.04 7.83 11.99
N HIS A 39 2.05 8.04 13.30
CA HIS A 39 1.64 7.03 14.28
C HIS A 39 0.11 6.99 14.36
N CYS A 40 -0.47 5.81 14.24
CA CYS A 40 -1.90 5.55 14.37
C CYS A 40 -2.16 4.75 15.67
N PRO A 41 -2.47 5.40 16.80
CA PRO A 41 -2.65 4.73 18.08
C PRO A 41 -3.94 3.91 18.19
N ASP A 42 -4.96 4.27 17.40
CA ASP A 42 -6.32 3.73 17.48
C ASP A 42 -7.00 3.68 16.10
N ALA A 43 -8.24 3.16 16.07
CA ALA A 43 -9.03 3.04 14.87
C ALA A 43 -9.43 4.40 14.27
N GLN A 44 -9.62 5.43 15.10
CA GLN A 44 -9.98 6.77 14.65
C GLN A 44 -8.83 7.43 13.88
N ALA A 45 -7.61 7.38 14.41
CA ALA A 45 -6.41 7.86 13.76
C ALA A 45 -6.12 7.06 12.47
N THR A 46 -6.38 5.75 12.48
CA THR A 46 -6.24 4.89 11.30
C THR A 46 -7.22 5.28 10.19
N ALA A 47 -8.50 5.45 10.52
CA ALA A 47 -9.52 5.90 9.57
C ALA A 47 -9.19 7.30 9.03
N ALA A 48 -8.76 8.23 9.89
CA ALA A 48 -8.33 9.56 9.48
C ALA A 48 -7.12 9.52 8.53
N ALA A 49 -6.14 8.65 8.77
CA ALA A 49 -4.99 8.47 7.89
C ALA A 49 -5.40 7.96 6.49
N ILE A 50 -6.34 7.01 6.43
CA ILE A 50 -6.91 6.51 5.17
C ILE A 50 -7.68 7.62 4.43
N THR A 51 -8.57 8.35 5.13
CA THR A 51 -9.39 9.43 4.55
C THR A 51 -8.51 10.56 4.02
N ASN A 52 -7.50 10.97 4.78
CA ASN A 52 -6.62 12.08 4.45
C ASN A 52 -5.51 11.70 3.45
N MET A 53 -5.50 10.46 2.94
CA MET A 53 -4.49 9.94 2.01
C MET A 53 -3.05 9.99 2.56
N VAL A 54 -2.87 9.80 3.87
CA VAL A 54 -1.54 9.45 4.43
C VAL A 54 -1.06 8.15 3.80
N VAL A 55 -1.98 7.17 3.71
CA VAL A 55 -1.83 5.94 2.93
C VAL A 55 -2.83 5.92 1.77
N ARG A 56 -2.41 5.36 0.63
CA ARG A 56 -3.24 5.22 -0.57
C ARG A 56 -2.88 3.96 -1.35
N GLY A 57 -3.66 3.65 -2.39
CA GLY A 57 -3.60 2.39 -3.10
C GLY A 57 -4.51 1.36 -2.46
N ALA A 58 -5.35 0.70 -3.25
CA ALA A 58 -6.40 -0.16 -2.71
C ALA A 58 -5.83 -1.23 -1.75
N PRO A 59 -4.75 -1.97 -2.10
CA PRO A 59 -4.22 -2.98 -1.20
C PRO A 59 -3.63 -2.41 0.10
N ALA A 60 -2.83 -1.33 0.05
CA ALA A 60 -2.30 -0.69 1.26
C ALA A 60 -3.40 -0.19 2.20
N ILE A 61 -4.50 0.34 1.66
CA ILE A 61 -5.69 0.74 2.44
C ILE A 61 -6.30 -0.48 3.14
N GLY A 62 -6.43 -1.61 2.44
CA GLY A 62 -6.95 -2.86 3.02
C GLY A 62 -6.08 -3.38 4.16
N VAL A 63 -4.76 -3.44 3.96
CA VAL A 63 -3.78 -3.82 4.99
C VAL A 63 -3.86 -2.88 6.20
N THR A 64 -3.86 -1.58 5.96
CA THR A 64 -3.97 -0.55 7.02
C THR A 64 -5.24 -0.73 7.84
N ALA A 65 -6.38 -0.93 7.18
CA ALA A 65 -7.65 -1.13 7.87
C ALA A 65 -7.67 -2.42 8.71
N ALA A 66 -7.02 -3.49 8.25
CA ALA A 66 -6.87 -4.71 9.05
C ALA A 66 -6.12 -4.44 10.36
N TYR A 67 -5.02 -3.67 10.33
CA TYR A 67 -4.35 -3.21 11.55
C TYR A 67 -5.23 -2.27 12.39
N GLY A 68 -6.03 -1.40 11.76
CA GLY A 68 -7.03 -0.58 12.44
C GLY A 68 -8.04 -1.41 13.26
N VAL A 69 -8.47 -2.57 12.74
CA VAL A 69 -9.34 -3.50 13.48
C VAL A 69 -8.63 -4.12 14.68
N VAL A 70 -7.33 -4.41 14.58
CA VAL A 70 -6.54 -4.90 15.72
C VAL A 70 -6.52 -3.87 16.85
N LEU A 71 -6.31 -2.60 16.50
CA LEU A 71 -6.31 -1.48 17.46
C LEU A 71 -7.71 -1.30 18.10
N ALA A 72 -8.77 -1.31 17.29
CA ALA A 72 -10.15 -1.24 17.77
C ALA A 72 -10.48 -2.35 18.77
N ALA A 73 -10.11 -3.58 18.43
CA ALA A 73 -10.35 -4.75 19.28
C ALA A 73 -9.57 -4.69 20.59
N ARG A 74 -8.30 -4.29 20.54
CA ARG A 74 -7.45 -4.09 21.72
C ARG A 74 -8.08 -3.08 22.68
N ASP A 75 -8.54 -1.95 22.16
CA ASP A 75 -9.06 -0.87 22.99
C ASP A 75 -10.47 -1.19 23.52
N ALA A 76 -11.31 -1.87 22.72
CA ALA A 76 -12.60 -2.37 23.19
C ALA A 76 -12.44 -3.44 24.28
N TRP A 77 -11.50 -4.38 24.12
CA TRP A 77 -11.18 -5.41 25.11
C TRP A 77 -10.71 -4.82 26.44
N ARG A 78 -9.81 -3.84 26.39
CA ARG A 78 -9.34 -3.11 27.58
C ARG A 78 -10.44 -2.35 28.32
N ARG A 79 -11.47 -1.88 27.59
CA ARG A 79 -12.63 -1.20 28.18
C ARG A 79 -13.62 -2.17 28.82
N SER A 80 -13.91 -3.30 28.17
CA SER A 80 -14.87 -4.29 28.66
C SER A 80 -14.56 -5.68 28.12
N LEU A 81 -14.14 -6.59 29.01
CA LEU A 81 -13.82 -7.97 28.65
C LEU A 81 -15.05 -8.72 28.14
N SER A 82 -16.24 -8.49 28.69
CA SER A 82 -17.44 -9.25 28.33
C SER A 82 -18.17 -8.73 27.09
N ASP A 83 -17.94 -7.47 26.71
CA ASP A 83 -18.71 -6.77 25.66
C ASP A 83 -17.83 -6.10 24.58
N TRP A 84 -16.57 -6.55 24.46
CA TRP A 84 -15.60 -5.96 23.52
C TRP A 84 -16.07 -5.98 22.06
N LYS A 85 -16.85 -7.00 21.66
CA LYS A 85 -17.40 -7.11 20.30
C LYS A 85 -18.37 -5.98 19.98
N SER A 86 -19.33 -5.70 20.86
CA SER A 86 -20.27 -4.59 20.69
C SER A 86 -19.54 -3.26 20.84
N GLY A 87 -18.59 -3.18 21.77
CA GLY A 87 -17.82 -1.97 22.07
C GLY A 87 -16.94 -1.46 20.92
N MET A 88 -16.58 -2.30 19.95
CA MET A 88 -15.83 -1.88 18.75
C MET A 88 -16.68 -1.62 17.51
N ALA A 89 -17.99 -1.90 17.55
CA ALA A 89 -18.84 -1.75 16.37
C ALA A 89 -18.76 -0.34 15.74
N PRO A 90 -18.72 0.76 16.53
CA PRO A 90 -18.52 2.11 15.98
C PRO A 90 -17.17 2.28 15.27
N ASP A 91 -16.10 1.64 15.76
CA ASP A 91 -14.77 1.72 15.16
C ASP A 91 -14.71 1.01 13.80
N LEU A 92 -15.38 -0.14 13.68
CA LEU A 92 -15.51 -0.86 12.41
C LEU A 92 -16.30 -0.06 11.38
N GLU A 93 -17.38 0.60 11.80
CA GLU A 93 -18.16 1.47 10.93
C GLU A 93 -17.34 2.69 10.48
N LEU A 94 -16.56 3.28 11.38
CA LEU A 94 -15.67 4.39 11.07
C LEU A 94 -14.61 3.99 10.03
N LEU A 95 -13.93 2.84 10.22
CA LEU A 95 -12.97 2.31 9.27
C LEU A 95 -13.60 2.04 7.90
N ALA A 96 -14.81 1.47 7.87
CA ALA A 96 -15.54 1.18 6.62
C ALA A 96 -15.90 2.46 5.84
N LYS A 97 -16.19 3.55 6.55
CA LYS A 97 -16.55 4.85 5.97
C LYS A 97 -15.35 5.68 5.52
N ALA A 98 -14.12 5.30 5.89
CA ALA A 98 -12.94 6.09 5.58
C ALA A 98 -12.80 6.35 4.07
N ARG A 99 -12.93 5.29 3.24
CA ARG A 99 -12.94 5.39 1.76
C ARG A 99 -13.82 4.28 1.14
N PRO A 100 -15.16 4.47 1.08
CA PRO A 100 -16.11 3.41 0.71
C PRO A 100 -15.93 2.82 -0.69
N THR A 101 -15.26 3.52 -1.60
CA THR A 101 -14.99 3.07 -2.97
C THR A 101 -13.79 2.12 -3.08
N ALA A 102 -12.94 2.04 -2.06
CA ALA A 102 -11.78 1.13 -2.06
C ALA A 102 -12.24 -0.31 -1.78
N VAL A 103 -12.30 -1.16 -2.81
CA VAL A 103 -12.82 -2.53 -2.69
C VAL A 103 -12.03 -3.37 -1.66
N ASN A 104 -10.71 -3.21 -1.63
CA ASN A 104 -9.81 -3.89 -0.70
C ASN A 104 -10.05 -3.49 0.77
N LEU A 105 -10.55 -2.28 1.05
CA LEU A 105 -10.97 -1.86 2.40
C LEU A 105 -12.09 -2.78 2.88
N GLY A 106 -13.18 -2.87 2.10
CA GLY A 106 -14.32 -3.72 2.44
C GLY A 106 -13.96 -5.20 2.50
N TRP A 107 -13.08 -5.68 1.62
CA TRP A 107 -12.59 -7.06 1.66
C TRP A 107 -11.84 -7.37 2.96
N ALA A 108 -10.90 -6.50 3.36
CA ALA A 108 -10.11 -6.70 4.58
C ALA A 108 -11.00 -6.66 5.83
N LEU A 109 -11.93 -5.69 5.92
CA LEU A 109 -12.86 -5.58 7.03
C LEU A 109 -13.76 -6.81 7.15
N ARG A 110 -14.34 -7.31 6.05
CA ARG A 110 -15.15 -8.54 6.07
C ARG A 110 -14.35 -9.75 6.57
N ARG A 111 -13.09 -9.86 6.15
CA ARG A 111 -12.21 -10.96 6.57
C ARG A 111 -11.90 -10.90 8.07
N MET A 112 -11.66 -9.71 8.60
CA MET A 112 -11.45 -9.52 10.04
C MET A 112 -12.75 -9.77 10.84
N GLN A 113 -13.89 -9.26 10.37
CA GLN A 113 -15.20 -9.46 10.99
C GLN A 113 -15.61 -10.93 11.04
N ALA A 114 -15.34 -11.70 9.98
CA ALA A 114 -15.61 -13.14 9.96
C ALA A 114 -14.82 -13.89 11.06
N LEU A 115 -13.58 -13.47 11.32
CA LEU A 115 -12.77 -14.04 12.39
C LEU A 115 -13.33 -13.64 13.77
N ILE A 116 -13.67 -12.37 13.98
CA ILE A 116 -14.27 -11.85 15.22
C ILE A 116 -15.57 -12.59 15.59
N ALA A 117 -16.39 -12.92 14.60
CA ALA A 117 -17.66 -13.62 14.82
C ALA A 117 -17.47 -14.97 15.53
N GLY A 118 -16.38 -15.70 15.21
CA GLY A 118 -16.07 -17.01 15.78
C GLY A 118 -15.32 -17.00 17.12
N MET A 119 -14.88 -15.83 17.60
CA MET A 119 -14.06 -15.73 18.82
C MET A 119 -14.90 -15.81 20.11
N GLY A 120 -14.30 -16.23 21.21
CA GLY A 120 -14.93 -16.27 22.52
C GLY A 120 -14.67 -15.00 23.34
N GLN A 121 -14.42 -15.20 24.64
CA GLN A 121 -14.09 -14.16 25.62
C GLN A 121 -12.61 -14.24 26.02
N GLU A 122 -11.75 -14.50 25.05
CA GLU A 122 -10.30 -14.41 25.14
C GLU A 122 -9.78 -13.08 24.59
N ASP A 123 -8.57 -12.69 24.99
CA ASP A 123 -7.91 -11.49 24.43
C ASP A 123 -7.85 -11.60 22.90
N PRO A 124 -8.53 -10.70 22.17
CA PRO A 124 -8.65 -10.83 20.74
C PRO A 124 -7.39 -10.37 19.99
N GLN A 125 -6.54 -9.56 20.64
CA GLN A 125 -5.44 -8.88 19.97
C GLN A 125 -4.45 -9.87 19.29
N PRO A 126 -3.97 -10.95 19.94
CA PRO A 126 -3.00 -11.85 19.30
C PRO A 126 -3.57 -12.57 18.06
N VAL A 127 -4.86 -12.94 18.10
CA VAL A 127 -5.53 -13.64 17.00
C VAL A 127 -5.74 -12.71 15.81
N LEU A 128 -6.26 -11.51 16.07
CA LEU A 128 -6.51 -10.51 15.03
C LEU A 128 -5.21 -9.95 14.45
N LEU A 129 -4.17 -9.75 15.26
CA LEU A 129 -2.86 -9.31 14.78
C LEU A 129 -2.26 -10.31 13.79
N ARG A 130 -2.29 -11.61 14.12
CA ARG A 130 -1.85 -12.65 13.18
C ARG A 130 -2.62 -12.60 11.87
N GLN A 131 -3.92 -12.32 11.93
CA GLN A 131 -4.75 -12.20 10.72
C GLN A 131 -4.43 -10.96 9.89
N ALA A 132 -4.19 -9.81 10.52
CA ALA A 132 -3.76 -8.58 9.83
C ALA A 132 -2.37 -8.77 9.18
N GLN A 133 -1.42 -9.36 9.90
CA GLN A 133 -0.10 -9.72 9.37
C GLN A 133 -0.20 -10.72 8.22
N ARG A 134 -1.13 -11.68 8.30
CA ARG A 134 -1.38 -12.62 7.20
C ARG A 134 -1.94 -11.93 5.97
N ILE A 135 -2.91 -11.02 6.13
CA ILE A 135 -3.41 -10.19 5.02
C ILE A 135 -2.27 -9.40 4.38
N HIS A 136 -1.39 -8.83 5.19
CA HIS A 136 -0.22 -8.09 4.74
C HIS A 136 0.74 -8.97 3.93
N ALA A 137 1.14 -10.12 4.48
CA ALA A 137 2.08 -11.04 3.85
C ALA A 137 1.53 -11.67 2.56
N GLU A 138 0.23 -12.00 2.53
CA GLU A 138 -0.44 -12.51 1.32
C GLU A 138 -0.44 -11.47 0.20
N ASP A 139 -0.60 -10.17 0.51
CA ASP A 139 -0.51 -9.11 -0.49
C ASP A 139 0.91 -8.99 -1.09
N VAL A 140 1.93 -8.98 -0.23
CA VAL A 140 3.33 -8.99 -0.67
C VAL A 140 3.64 -10.19 -1.56
N GLN A 141 3.21 -11.39 -1.16
CA GLN A 141 3.41 -12.61 -1.94
C GLN A 141 2.68 -12.55 -3.30
N ALA A 142 1.45 -12.04 -3.32
CA ALA A 142 0.68 -11.87 -4.55
C ALA A 142 1.37 -10.87 -5.49
N ASN A 143 1.92 -9.78 -4.97
CA ASN A 143 2.63 -8.77 -5.74
C ASN A 143 3.92 -9.32 -6.35
N HIS A 144 4.72 -10.09 -5.61
CA HIS A 144 5.89 -10.79 -6.17
C HIS A 144 5.49 -11.76 -7.28
N SER A 145 4.47 -12.59 -7.04
CA SER A 145 3.99 -13.56 -8.04
C SER A 145 3.48 -12.86 -9.31
N LEU A 146 2.71 -11.79 -9.15
CA LEU A 146 2.23 -10.96 -10.26
C LEU A 146 3.40 -10.31 -11.01
N GLY A 147 4.39 -9.79 -10.28
CA GLY A 147 5.59 -9.19 -10.83
C GLY A 147 6.37 -10.15 -11.71
N ASP A 148 6.63 -11.36 -11.20
CA ASP A 148 7.38 -12.39 -11.92
C ASP A 148 6.63 -12.90 -13.15
N LEU A 149 5.33 -13.15 -13.01
CA LEU A 149 4.48 -13.54 -14.13
C LEU A 149 4.44 -12.47 -15.22
N GLY A 150 4.23 -11.21 -14.86
CA GLY A 150 4.23 -10.09 -15.79
C GLY A 150 5.60 -9.90 -16.46
N ALA A 151 6.68 -9.94 -15.68
CA ALA A 151 8.04 -9.79 -16.19
C ALA A 151 8.43 -10.91 -17.15
N SER A 152 7.86 -12.12 -16.96
CA SER A 152 8.07 -13.24 -17.88
C SER A 152 7.55 -12.99 -19.29
N LEU A 153 6.60 -12.07 -19.48
CA LEU A 153 6.07 -11.70 -20.79
C LEU A 153 7.02 -10.76 -21.56
N ILE A 154 7.87 -10.02 -20.84
CA ILE A 154 8.88 -9.14 -21.42
C ILE A 154 10.09 -9.99 -21.80
N LYS A 155 10.27 -10.27 -23.11
CA LYS A 155 11.33 -11.19 -23.60
C LYS A 155 12.63 -10.51 -23.98
N HIS A 156 12.58 -9.23 -24.33
CA HIS A 156 13.73 -8.45 -24.78
C HIS A 156 13.83 -7.16 -23.98
N LYS A 157 15.06 -6.63 -23.89
CA LYS A 157 15.31 -5.34 -23.23
C LYS A 157 14.49 -4.24 -23.90
N THR A 158 13.76 -3.46 -23.13
CA THR A 158 12.83 -2.44 -23.65
C THR A 158 12.58 -1.31 -22.66
N SER A 159 12.01 -0.20 -23.14
CA SER A 159 11.46 0.84 -22.28
C SER A 159 9.97 0.62 -22.01
N VAL A 160 9.50 1.13 -20.88
CA VAL A 160 8.10 1.00 -20.45
C VAL A 160 7.50 2.35 -20.08
N ILE A 161 6.21 2.54 -20.31
CA ILE A 161 5.43 3.66 -19.76
C ILE A 161 4.52 3.13 -18.65
N THR A 162 4.40 3.89 -17.56
CA THR A 162 3.46 3.64 -16.47
C THR A 162 2.70 4.91 -16.10
N HIS A 163 1.50 4.75 -15.54
CA HIS A 163 0.64 5.85 -15.12
C HIS A 163 0.23 5.68 -13.65
N CYS A 164 0.08 6.78 -12.91
CA CYS A 164 -0.17 6.82 -11.47
C CYS A 164 0.96 6.19 -10.64
N ASN A 165 0.63 5.68 -9.45
CA ASN A 165 1.51 4.91 -8.58
C ASN A 165 0.81 3.61 -8.17
N ALA A 166 1.28 2.51 -8.74
CA ALA A 166 0.86 1.14 -8.49
C ALA A 166 2.07 0.30 -8.03
N GLY A 167 2.81 0.89 -7.09
CA GLY A 167 4.06 0.39 -6.55
C GLY A 167 3.97 -0.11 -5.12
N ALA A 168 5.12 -0.28 -4.48
CA ALA A 168 5.19 -0.76 -3.11
C ALA A 168 4.44 0.20 -2.16
N LEU A 169 4.52 1.51 -2.40
CA LEU A 169 3.77 2.53 -1.66
C LEU A 169 2.25 2.36 -1.73
N ALA A 170 1.73 1.74 -2.80
CA ALA A 170 0.30 1.54 -3.02
C ALA A 170 -0.21 0.18 -2.51
N THR A 171 0.66 -0.66 -1.97
CA THR A 171 0.38 -2.06 -1.61
C THR A 171 0.93 -2.41 -0.22
N GLY A 172 0.88 -3.69 0.16
CA GLY A 172 1.63 -4.21 1.31
C GLY A 172 3.14 -4.31 1.07
N GLY A 173 3.60 -4.06 -0.15
CA GLY A 173 5.01 -4.13 -0.55
C GLY A 173 5.16 -4.64 -1.97
N TYR A 174 6.31 -4.36 -2.58
CA TYR A 174 6.71 -4.67 -3.95
C TYR A 174 5.92 -3.95 -5.06
N GLY A 175 4.59 -3.91 -4.95
CA GLY A 175 3.69 -3.27 -5.91
C GLY A 175 3.16 -4.19 -7.01
N THR A 176 2.21 -3.68 -7.80
CA THR A 176 1.61 -4.42 -8.90
C THR A 176 2.28 -4.08 -10.23
N ALA A 177 1.91 -2.98 -10.87
CA ALA A 177 2.54 -2.54 -12.12
C ALA A 177 4.04 -2.27 -11.94
N LEU A 178 4.42 -1.60 -10.84
CA LEU A 178 5.84 -1.38 -10.56
C LEU A 178 6.52 -2.66 -10.03
N GLY A 179 5.76 -3.63 -9.49
CA GLY A 179 6.29 -4.97 -9.19
C GLY A 179 6.71 -5.74 -10.44
N VAL A 180 5.92 -5.65 -11.53
CA VAL A 180 6.32 -6.17 -12.84
C VAL A 180 7.59 -5.50 -13.35
N ILE A 181 7.66 -4.17 -13.22
CA ILE A 181 8.83 -3.40 -13.64
C ILE A 181 10.07 -3.76 -12.81
N ARG A 182 9.93 -3.94 -11.48
CA ARG A 182 10.99 -4.41 -10.58
C ARG A 182 11.50 -5.79 -10.97
N SER A 183 10.60 -6.77 -11.14
CA SER A 183 10.97 -8.13 -11.57
C SER A 183 11.67 -8.12 -12.93
N ALA A 184 11.19 -7.31 -13.88
CA ALA A 184 11.78 -7.19 -15.21
C ALA A 184 13.13 -6.46 -15.20
N TRP A 185 13.32 -5.46 -14.33
CA TRP A 185 14.57 -4.75 -14.12
C TRP A 185 15.63 -5.68 -13.52
N ALA A 186 15.28 -6.43 -12.47
CA ALA A 186 16.16 -7.45 -11.88
C ALA A 186 16.59 -8.52 -12.90
N ALA A 187 15.74 -8.82 -13.88
CA ALA A 187 16.05 -9.72 -14.99
C ALA A 187 16.82 -9.06 -16.16
N GLY A 188 17.23 -7.79 -16.04
CA GLY A 188 17.99 -7.04 -17.06
C GLY A 188 17.18 -6.65 -18.30
N ARG A 189 15.84 -6.63 -18.22
CA ARG A 189 14.94 -6.44 -19.36
C ARG A 189 14.33 -5.04 -19.45
N ILE A 190 14.54 -4.20 -18.44
CA ILE A 190 14.12 -2.79 -18.47
C ILE A 190 15.33 -1.94 -18.84
N GLU A 191 15.16 -1.04 -19.80
CA GLU A 191 16.15 -0.03 -20.18
C GLU A 191 15.85 1.33 -19.55
N GLN A 192 14.58 1.73 -19.58
CA GLN A 192 14.10 3.01 -19.08
C GLN A 192 12.62 2.88 -18.69
N VAL A 193 12.24 3.51 -17.58
CA VAL A 193 10.85 3.71 -17.21
C VAL A 193 10.47 5.16 -17.50
N PHE A 194 9.35 5.34 -18.18
CA PHE A 194 8.71 6.64 -18.36
C PHE A 194 7.49 6.69 -17.45
N ALA A 195 7.50 7.58 -16.47
CA ALA A 195 6.38 7.75 -15.55
C ALA A 195 5.64 9.04 -15.88
N ASP A 196 4.36 8.92 -16.21
CA ASP A 196 3.47 10.07 -16.37
C ASP A 196 3.27 10.76 -15.02
N GLU A 197 3.30 12.10 -14.97
CA GLU A 197 3.23 12.85 -13.70
C GLU A 197 1.93 12.58 -12.93
N THR A 198 0.83 12.28 -13.62
CA THR A 198 -0.49 11.91 -13.10
C THR A 198 -1.18 13.06 -12.37
N ARG A 199 -1.64 14.08 -13.10
CA ARG A 199 -2.43 15.19 -12.54
C ARG A 199 -3.81 14.70 -12.01
N PRO A 200 -4.39 15.40 -11.01
CA PRO A 200 -3.85 16.58 -10.32
C PRO A 200 -2.99 16.25 -9.09
N TRP A 201 -3.01 15.02 -8.56
CA TRP A 201 -2.33 14.66 -7.31
C TRP A 201 -0.84 14.36 -7.48
N LEU A 202 -0.39 14.24 -8.73
CA LEU A 202 1.00 14.11 -9.12
C LEU A 202 1.65 12.81 -8.61
N GLN A 203 0.94 11.69 -8.74
CA GLN A 203 1.35 10.43 -8.11
C GLN A 203 2.56 9.82 -8.81
N GLY A 204 2.66 9.99 -10.14
CA GLY A 204 3.82 9.51 -10.86
C GLY A 204 5.08 10.31 -10.54
N SER A 205 4.98 11.64 -10.46
CA SER A 205 6.13 12.48 -10.13
C SER A 205 6.52 12.44 -8.66
N ARG A 206 5.57 12.34 -7.74
CA ARG A 206 5.85 12.35 -6.29
C ARG A 206 6.18 10.99 -5.72
N LEU A 207 5.54 9.92 -6.20
CA LEU A 207 5.63 8.59 -5.61
C LEU A 207 6.36 7.60 -6.52
N THR A 208 5.90 7.44 -7.76
CA THR A 208 6.50 6.46 -8.70
C THR A 208 7.96 6.79 -9.00
N ALA A 209 8.29 8.02 -9.36
CA ALA A 209 9.69 8.39 -9.60
C ALA A 209 10.55 8.26 -8.33
N TRP A 210 10.00 8.60 -7.15
CA TRP A 210 10.72 8.46 -5.89
C TRP A 210 11.07 6.99 -5.58
N GLU A 211 10.10 6.08 -5.69
CA GLU A 211 10.36 4.67 -5.38
C GLU A 211 11.22 3.97 -6.44
N LEU A 212 11.11 4.35 -7.72
CA LEU A 212 11.98 3.80 -8.76
C LEU A 212 13.42 4.29 -8.62
N GLN A 213 13.64 5.57 -8.27
CA GLN A 213 14.98 6.09 -8.00
C GLN A 213 15.61 5.42 -6.78
N ARG A 214 14.83 5.16 -5.73
CA ARG A 214 15.28 4.43 -4.53
C ARG A 214 15.78 3.01 -4.84
N ASP A 215 15.20 2.38 -5.86
CA ASP A 215 15.55 1.03 -6.30
C ASP A 215 16.58 1.01 -7.45
N ASP A 216 17.22 2.16 -7.73
CA ASP A 216 18.16 2.35 -8.85
C ASP A 216 17.57 1.97 -10.22
N ILE A 217 16.25 2.10 -10.39
CA ILE A 217 15.55 1.87 -11.66
C ILE A 217 15.55 3.18 -12.45
N PRO A 218 16.08 3.21 -13.68
CA PRO A 218 16.13 4.42 -14.48
C PRO A 218 14.70 4.89 -14.78
N VAL A 219 14.42 6.14 -14.41
CA VAL A 219 13.10 6.76 -14.59
C VAL A 219 13.22 8.16 -15.16
N SER A 220 12.38 8.46 -16.16
CA SER A 220 12.14 9.80 -16.69
C SER A 220 10.69 10.20 -16.48
N LEU A 221 10.47 11.43 -16.03
CA LEU A 221 9.12 11.96 -15.87
C LEU A 221 8.58 12.55 -17.17
N LEU A 222 7.31 12.27 -17.44
CA LEU A 222 6.55 12.84 -18.55
C LEU A 222 5.40 13.67 -18.00
N ALA A 223 5.15 14.83 -18.61
CA ALA A 223 3.83 15.44 -18.49
C ALA A 223 2.79 14.51 -19.12
N ASP A 224 1.58 14.40 -18.55
CA ASP A 224 0.56 13.44 -19.02
C ASP A 224 0.29 13.57 -20.54
N GLY A 225 0.29 14.80 -21.06
CA GLY A 225 0.09 15.07 -22.50
C GLY A 225 1.26 14.67 -23.41
N ALA A 226 2.43 14.36 -22.87
CA ALA A 226 3.61 13.97 -23.64
C ALA A 226 3.67 12.45 -23.92
N ALA A 227 2.84 11.63 -23.26
CA ALA A 227 2.84 10.17 -23.40
C ALA A 227 2.63 9.73 -24.86
N ALA A 228 1.69 10.36 -25.58
CA ALA A 228 1.40 10.06 -26.98
C ALA A 228 2.61 10.34 -27.89
N ALA A 229 3.27 11.49 -27.71
CA ALA A 229 4.48 11.84 -28.46
C ALA A 229 5.63 10.88 -28.13
N ARG A 230 5.76 10.46 -26.87
CA ARG A 230 6.77 9.47 -26.47
C ARG A 230 6.52 8.12 -27.14
N LEU A 231 5.28 7.63 -27.16
CA LEU A 231 4.93 6.39 -27.85
C LEU A 231 5.22 6.47 -29.35
N ALA A 232 4.85 7.58 -29.99
CA ALA A 232 5.09 7.81 -31.42
C ALA A 232 6.58 7.82 -31.81
N ALA A 233 7.46 8.26 -30.90
CA ALA A 233 8.91 8.22 -31.12
C ALA A 233 9.52 6.81 -31.03
N GLY A 234 8.74 5.78 -30.67
CA GLY A 234 9.18 4.39 -30.62
C GLY A 234 10.11 4.06 -29.44
N GLY A 235 10.56 2.80 -29.37
CA GLY A 235 11.45 2.30 -28.31
C GLY A 235 10.75 1.95 -26.99
N VAL A 236 9.44 2.18 -26.87
CA VAL A 236 8.61 1.72 -25.75
C VAL A 236 7.91 0.43 -26.17
N GLY A 237 8.20 -0.68 -25.48
CA GLY A 237 7.62 -1.99 -25.78
C GLY A 237 6.37 -2.31 -24.96
N TRP A 238 6.20 -1.67 -23.81
CA TRP A 238 5.08 -1.96 -22.91
C TRP A 238 4.51 -0.69 -22.27
N VAL A 239 3.20 -0.72 -22.06
CA VAL A 239 2.49 0.15 -21.12
C VAL A 239 1.97 -0.74 -20.01
N ILE A 240 2.34 -0.44 -18.77
CA ILE A 240 1.98 -1.27 -17.60
C ILE A 240 1.33 -0.35 -16.57
N VAL A 241 0.11 -0.67 -16.17
CA VAL A 241 -0.69 0.14 -15.23
C VAL A 241 -1.33 -0.73 -14.15
N GLY A 242 -1.64 -0.14 -13.00
CA GLY A 242 -2.48 -0.78 -12.00
C GLY A 242 -3.96 -0.75 -12.39
N SER A 243 -4.80 -1.40 -11.57
CA SER A 243 -6.26 -1.24 -11.64
C SER A 243 -6.85 -0.99 -10.25
N ASP A 244 -7.88 -0.15 -10.18
CA ASP A 244 -8.70 0.07 -8.98
C ASP A 244 -9.95 -0.84 -8.93
N ARG A 245 -10.40 -1.40 -10.08
CA ARG A 245 -11.55 -2.30 -10.18
C ARG A 245 -11.43 -3.30 -11.33
#